data_AF-A0A1F3IIP5-F1
#
_entry.id   AF-A0A1F3IIP5-F1
#
_cell.length_a   1.000
_cell.length_b   1.000
_cell.length_c   1.000
_cell.angle_alpha   90.00
_cell.angle_beta   90.00
_cell.angle_gamma   90.00
#
_symmetry.space_group_name_H-M   'P 1'
#
loop_
_entity.id
_entity.type
_entity.pdbx_description
1 polymer ?
#
loop_
_entity_poly.entity_id
_entity_poly.type
_entity_poly.pdbx_seq_one_letter_code
_entity_poly.pdbx_strand_id
1 'polypeptide(L)'
;MLKQIINTFFIRILTGVVNLVIAVIISNLLGAEGKGIQGLVITTISLIIVFTGIIGSGGLTYMLPRVHLRLLLIPSFIWSLLIVLIIWVGLIFIPLVPKEFIQDVVCLSFLLSVFNINNSILVAYKKIERSNMLSLIQIITTLLIIIYVFIVKGKGSVQGYIIALYVGYSVSLTVSFLFTFSYYKITHISHSLLKYYIAFKQLVKYGGFNQLDILAQFLSFRLAYYLLNYYLDPSIVGIYSNGVSIVESIWLLSRSISFVLHSQLVNSRNIKLSVELTIKFIKLSLLLALFGIVVIVLIPSGFYRFVFGPEFGDIRKVVISLSPGILFFSISFILSAFYSGTGRHYINSISSIVGLIAIVVFSLLLIPIMGIVGAGISASISYILTTIIKLSYFKPISGINKNDLRYNKSDIKSIKLLLQSLFSLNNK
;
A
#
# COMPACT_ATOMS: atom_id res chain seq x y z
N MET A 1 17.35 16.61 2.79
CA MET A 1 15.94 16.12 2.75
C MET A 1 15.51 15.79 1.32
N LEU A 2 15.57 16.72 0.35
CA LEU A 2 15.11 16.49 -1.03
C LEU A 2 15.75 15.27 -1.72
N LYS A 3 17.07 15.07 -1.57
CA LYS A 3 17.77 13.86 -2.08
C LYS A 3 17.16 12.55 -1.56
N GLN A 4 16.77 12.50 -0.28
CA GLN A 4 16.12 11.31 0.31
C GLN A 4 14.71 11.10 -0.24
N ILE A 5 14.00 12.20 -0.53
CA ILE A 5 12.67 12.17 -1.17
C ILE A 5 12.78 11.59 -2.59
N ILE A 6 13.71 12.11 -3.39
CA ILE A 6 13.97 11.65 -4.76
C ILE A 6 14.41 10.19 -4.76
N ASN A 7 15.32 9.82 -3.87
CA ASN A 7 15.77 8.43 -3.74
C ASN A 7 14.60 7.50 -3.36
N THR A 8 13.77 7.89 -2.39
CA THR A 8 12.58 7.11 -2.00
C THR A 8 11.59 6.98 -3.15
N PHE A 9 11.38 8.06 -3.92
CA PHE A 9 10.52 8.05 -5.10
C PHE A 9 11.04 7.09 -6.18
N PHE A 10 12.32 7.19 -6.54
CA PHE A 10 12.95 6.33 -7.53
C PHE A 10 12.89 4.86 -7.11
N ILE A 11 13.21 4.57 -5.84
CA ILE A 11 13.13 3.21 -5.31
C ILE A 11 11.71 2.67 -5.38
N ARG A 12 10.69 3.47 -5.02
CA ARG A 12 9.29 3.04 -5.12
C ARG A 12 8.86 2.76 -6.56
N ILE A 13 9.31 3.56 -7.52
CA ILE A 13 9.07 3.28 -8.96
C ILE A 13 9.72 1.96 -9.34
N LEU A 14 10.99 1.76 -9.00
CA LEU A 14 11.71 0.54 -9.32
C LEU A 14 11.03 -0.68 -8.71
N THR A 15 10.62 -0.62 -7.44
CA THR A 15 9.83 -1.66 -6.79
C THR A 15 8.49 -1.91 -7.50
N GLY A 16 7.81 -0.86 -7.97
CA GLY A 16 6.58 -0.98 -8.75
C GLY A 16 6.80 -1.70 -10.08
N VAL A 17 7.86 -1.35 -10.81
CA VAL A 17 8.24 -2.00 -12.07
C VAL A 17 8.58 -3.48 -11.85
N VAL A 18 9.39 -3.79 -10.84
CA VAL A 18 9.73 -5.18 -10.51
C VAL A 18 8.48 -5.98 -10.11
N ASN A 19 7.55 -5.41 -9.34
CA ASN A 19 6.28 -6.05 -9.03
C ASN A 19 5.44 -6.33 -10.28
N LEU A 20 5.41 -5.41 -11.24
CA LEU A 20 4.70 -5.60 -12.50
C LEU A 20 5.35 -6.72 -13.33
N VAL A 21 6.69 -6.78 -13.38
CA VAL A 21 7.42 -7.88 -14.03
C VAL A 21 7.09 -9.22 -13.36
N ILE A 22 7.12 -9.29 -12.03
CA ILE A 22 6.71 -10.49 -11.27
C ILE A 22 5.26 -10.88 -11.61
N ALA A 23 4.35 -9.90 -11.68
CA ALA A 23 2.96 -10.15 -12.03
C ALA A 23 2.82 -10.72 -13.45
N VAL A 24 3.55 -10.18 -14.43
CA VAL A 24 3.58 -10.67 -15.81
C VAL A 24 4.12 -12.11 -15.87
N ILE A 25 5.26 -12.39 -15.23
CA ILE A 25 5.87 -13.73 -15.22
C ILE A 25 4.90 -14.75 -14.61
N ILE A 26 4.32 -14.44 -13.45
CA ILE A 26 3.41 -15.36 -12.76
C ILE A 26 2.14 -15.60 -13.58
N SER A 27 1.60 -14.55 -14.21
CA SER A 27 0.37 -14.67 -15.01
C SER A 27 0.57 -15.56 -16.23
N ASN A 28 1.69 -15.41 -16.94
CA ASN A 28 1.99 -16.24 -18.11
C ASN A 28 2.28 -17.70 -17.74
N LEU A 29 2.90 -17.94 -16.59
CA LEU A 29 3.38 -19.27 -16.22
C LEU A 29 2.37 -20.08 -15.39
N LEU A 30 1.58 -19.43 -14.55
CA LEU A 30 0.61 -20.09 -13.66
C LEU A 30 -0.85 -19.92 -14.11
N GLY A 31 -1.10 -19.17 -15.17
CA GLY A 31 -2.45 -18.80 -15.60
C GLY A 31 -3.16 -17.88 -14.60
N ALA A 32 -4.43 -17.62 -14.85
CA ALA A 32 -5.27 -16.77 -14.02
C ALA A 32 -5.52 -17.39 -12.64
N GLU A 33 -5.73 -18.70 -12.56
CA GLU A 33 -5.98 -19.39 -11.28
C GLU A 33 -4.80 -19.26 -10.31
N GLY A 34 -3.60 -19.64 -10.74
CA GLY A 34 -2.41 -19.53 -9.90
C GLY A 34 -2.07 -18.08 -9.54
N LYS A 35 -2.33 -17.14 -10.45
CA LYS A 35 -2.23 -15.70 -10.16
C LYS A 35 -3.25 -15.25 -9.11
N GLY A 36 -4.45 -15.81 -9.13
CA GLY A 36 -5.50 -15.59 -8.14
C GLY A 36 -5.12 -16.06 -6.76
N ILE A 37 -4.65 -17.30 -6.66
CA ILE A 37 -4.15 -17.88 -5.40
C ILE A 37 -2.99 -17.02 -4.85
N GLN A 38 -2.04 -16.63 -5.70
CA GLN A 38 -0.97 -15.71 -5.33
C GLN A 38 -1.53 -14.38 -4.77
N GLY A 39 -2.56 -13.83 -5.43
CA GLY A 39 -3.26 -12.63 -5.00
C GLY A 39 -3.89 -12.77 -3.63
N LEU A 40 -4.57 -13.89 -3.36
CA LEU A 40 -5.16 -14.21 -2.05
C LEU A 40 -4.09 -14.33 -0.96
N VAL A 41 -3.03 -15.11 -1.21
CA VAL A 41 -1.90 -15.29 -0.27
C VAL A 41 -1.30 -13.94 0.15
N ILE A 42 -0.92 -13.09 -0.80
CA ILE A 42 -0.33 -11.78 -0.50
C ILE A 42 -1.32 -10.88 0.24
N THR A 43 -2.59 -10.94 -0.14
CA THR A 43 -3.65 -10.14 0.47
C THR A 43 -3.88 -10.57 1.92
N THR A 44 -3.91 -11.87 2.21
CA THR A 44 -4.05 -12.38 3.59
C THR A 44 -2.80 -12.09 4.42
N ILE A 45 -1.60 -12.24 3.85
CA ILE A 45 -0.36 -11.82 4.51
C ILE A 45 -0.47 -10.34 4.90
N SER A 46 -0.86 -9.48 3.96
CA SER A 46 -0.99 -8.05 4.18
C SER A 46 -2.03 -7.70 5.25
N LEU A 47 -3.17 -8.42 5.28
CA LEU A 47 -4.19 -8.27 6.32
C LEU A 47 -3.61 -8.57 7.71
N ILE A 48 -2.84 -9.66 7.86
CA ILE A 48 -2.15 -9.99 9.11
C ILE A 48 -1.14 -8.89 9.49
N ILE A 49 -0.41 -8.34 8.52
CA ILE A 49 0.52 -7.23 8.76
C ILE A 49 -0.20 -5.99 9.32
N VAL A 50 -1.41 -5.69 8.87
CA VAL A 50 -2.22 -4.59 9.43
C VAL A 50 -2.46 -4.82 10.94
N PHE A 51 -2.80 -6.02 11.39
CA PHE A 51 -3.02 -6.29 12.82
C PHE A 51 -1.73 -6.33 13.64
N THR A 52 -0.66 -6.92 13.11
CA THR A 52 0.65 -6.92 13.80
C THR A 52 1.26 -5.52 13.88
N GLY A 53 0.94 -4.64 12.93
CA GLY A 53 1.39 -3.25 12.86
C GLY A 53 0.87 -2.33 13.98
N ILE A 54 -0.19 -2.72 14.70
CA ILE A 54 -0.75 -1.96 15.84
C ILE A 54 0.33 -1.67 16.88
N ILE A 55 1.04 -2.72 17.32
CA ILE A 55 2.11 -2.60 18.32
C ILE A 55 3.49 -2.63 17.64
N GLY A 56 3.57 -3.15 16.42
CA GLY A 56 4.78 -3.17 15.60
C GLY A 56 5.10 -1.81 14.98
N SER A 57 5.24 -1.78 13.65
CA SER A 57 5.91 -0.68 12.93
C SER A 57 5.33 0.72 13.16
N GLY A 58 4.00 0.83 13.30
CA GLY A 58 3.31 2.10 13.48
C GLY A 58 3.62 2.77 14.82
N GLY A 59 3.48 2.03 15.93
CA GLY A 59 3.80 2.53 17.27
C GLY A 59 5.30 2.73 17.48
N LEU A 60 6.12 1.82 16.94
CA LEU A 60 7.57 1.81 17.11
C LEU A 60 8.24 3.07 16.54
N THR A 61 7.88 3.48 15.33
CA THR A 61 8.58 4.59 14.65
C THR A 61 8.47 5.91 15.43
N TYR A 62 7.34 6.13 16.12
CA TYR A 62 7.14 7.31 16.96
C TYR A 62 7.82 7.19 18.33
N MET A 63 7.83 6.00 18.94
CA MET A 63 8.29 5.82 20.31
C MET A 63 9.79 5.51 20.44
N LEU A 64 10.41 4.90 19.43
CA LEU A 64 11.82 4.49 19.45
C LEU A 64 12.82 5.62 19.78
N PRO A 65 12.62 6.88 19.34
CA PRO A 65 13.52 7.97 19.73
C PRO A 65 13.41 8.39 21.21
N ARG A 66 12.36 7.94 21.93
CA ARG A 66 11.97 8.46 23.26
C ARG A 66 12.03 7.40 24.37
N VAL A 67 12.09 6.11 24.02
CA VAL A 67 12.03 4.99 24.96
C VAL A 67 13.11 3.98 24.60
N HIS A 68 13.67 3.30 25.61
CA HIS A 68 14.65 2.25 25.37
C HIS A 68 14.12 1.16 24.43
N LEU A 69 14.93 0.83 23.43
CA LEU A 69 14.60 -0.09 22.34
C LEU A 69 14.06 -1.45 22.83
N ARG A 70 14.64 -2.03 23.90
CA ARG A 70 14.20 -3.32 24.47
C ARG A 70 12.77 -3.31 25.00
N LEU A 71 12.34 -2.20 25.62
CA LEU A 71 10.98 -2.03 26.15
C LEU A 71 9.92 -2.02 25.05
N LEU A 72 10.31 -1.72 23.82
CA LEU A 72 9.40 -1.63 22.69
C LEU A 72 9.45 -2.89 21.80
N LEU A 73 10.64 -3.44 21.55
CA LEU A 73 10.79 -4.59 20.65
C LEU A 73 10.20 -5.88 21.22
N ILE A 74 10.41 -6.17 22.51
CA ILE A 74 9.90 -7.41 23.11
C ILE A 74 8.36 -7.46 23.04
N PRO A 75 7.61 -6.43 23.48
CA PRO A 75 6.16 -6.41 23.30
C PRO A 75 5.72 -6.50 21.84
N SER A 76 6.48 -5.90 20.91
CA SER A 76 6.16 -5.96 19.48
C SER A 76 6.30 -7.36 18.90
N PHE A 77 7.36 -8.10 19.25
CA PHE A 77 7.55 -9.48 18.80
C PHE A 77 6.52 -10.42 19.42
N ILE A 78 6.23 -10.27 20.72
CA ILE A 78 5.20 -11.06 21.40
C ILE A 78 3.83 -10.79 20.76
N TRP A 79 3.48 -9.52 20.54
CA TRP A 79 2.24 -9.14 19.87
C TRP A 79 2.14 -9.74 18.47
N SER A 80 3.22 -9.67 17.69
CA SER A 80 3.25 -10.25 16.35
C SER A 80 3.01 -11.76 16.39
N LEU A 81 3.65 -12.48 17.32
CA LEU A 81 3.45 -13.92 17.48
C LEU A 81 2.00 -14.24 17.88
N LEU A 82 1.46 -13.52 18.86
CA LEU A 82 0.08 -13.71 19.32
C LEU A 82 -0.94 -13.49 18.19
N ILE A 83 -0.82 -12.40 17.44
CA ILE A 83 -1.74 -12.10 16.33
C ILE A 83 -1.64 -13.15 15.23
N VAL A 84 -0.43 -13.58 14.87
CA VAL A 84 -0.24 -14.62 13.85
C VAL A 84 -0.89 -15.95 14.30
N LEU A 85 -0.75 -16.33 15.57
CA LEU A 85 -1.39 -17.53 16.12
C LEU A 85 -2.93 -17.41 16.16
N ILE A 86 -3.46 -16.26 16.57
CA ILE A 86 -4.91 -16.00 16.57
C ILE A 86 -5.48 -16.10 15.15
N ILE A 87 -4.81 -15.48 14.17
CA ILE A 87 -5.28 -15.50 12.78
C ILE A 87 -5.09 -16.89 12.17
N TRP A 88 -4.03 -17.64 12.53
CA TRP A 88 -3.89 -19.03 12.11
C TRP A 88 -5.10 -19.87 12.52
N VAL A 89 -5.55 -19.76 13.78
CA VAL A 89 -6.78 -20.43 14.25
C VAL A 89 -8.00 -19.92 13.48
N GLY A 90 -8.12 -18.62 13.25
CA GLY A 90 -9.22 -18.04 12.47
C GLY A 90 -9.31 -18.56 11.03
N LEU A 91 -8.16 -18.75 10.36
CA LEU A 91 -8.08 -19.25 8.99
C LEU A 91 -8.51 -20.72 8.86
N ILE A 92 -8.51 -21.49 9.95
CA ILE A 92 -9.06 -22.85 9.97
C ILE A 92 -10.59 -22.82 9.75
N PHE A 93 -11.26 -21.81 10.29
CA PHE A 93 -12.72 -21.66 10.20
C PHE A 93 -13.17 -20.80 9.02
N ILE A 94 -12.36 -19.82 8.62
CA ILE A 94 -12.66 -18.89 7.53
C ILE A 94 -11.64 -19.10 6.40
N PRO A 95 -11.98 -19.86 5.35
CA PRO A 95 -11.05 -20.21 4.28
C PRO A 95 -10.83 -19.03 3.32
N LEU A 96 -10.01 -18.05 3.75
CA LEU A 96 -9.63 -16.89 2.92
C LEU A 96 -8.59 -17.24 1.85
N VAL A 97 -7.88 -18.35 2.03
CA VAL A 97 -6.80 -18.86 1.18
C VAL A 97 -6.95 -20.40 1.10
N PRO A 98 -6.54 -21.05 0.01
CA PRO A 98 -6.51 -22.53 -0.04
C PRO A 98 -5.77 -23.13 1.16
N LYS A 99 -6.30 -24.24 1.68
CA LYS A 99 -5.85 -24.85 2.94
C LYS A 99 -4.35 -25.18 2.96
N GLU A 100 -3.81 -25.59 1.82
CA GLU A 100 -2.40 -25.92 1.65
C GLU A 100 -1.45 -24.74 1.92
N PHE A 101 -1.90 -23.49 1.73
CA PHE A 101 -1.07 -22.30 1.94
C PHE A 101 -1.31 -21.60 3.28
N ILE A 102 -2.19 -22.12 4.15
CA ILE A 102 -2.48 -21.48 5.45
C ILE A 102 -1.21 -21.36 6.30
N GLN A 103 -0.42 -22.44 6.37
CA GLN A 103 0.84 -22.42 7.12
C GLN A 103 1.84 -21.43 6.52
N ASP A 104 1.93 -21.39 5.19
CA ASP A 104 2.82 -20.47 4.50
C ASP A 104 2.47 -19.00 4.73
N VAL A 105 1.18 -18.67 4.68
CA VAL A 105 0.68 -17.32 5.00
C VAL A 105 1.07 -16.92 6.41
N VAL A 106 0.88 -17.79 7.39
CA VAL A 106 1.17 -17.53 8.81
C VAL A 106 2.67 -17.36 9.06
N CYS A 107 3.50 -18.25 8.52
CA CYS A 107 4.95 -18.20 8.65
C CYS A 107 5.54 -16.97 7.92
N LEU A 108 5.10 -16.68 6.69
CA LEU A 108 5.54 -15.50 5.94
C LEU A 108 5.07 -14.21 6.61
N SER A 109 3.86 -14.17 7.16
CA SER A 109 3.38 -13.02 7.94
C SER A 109 4.24 -12.77 9.16
N PHE A 110 4.59 -13.80 9.93
CA PHE A 110 5.49 -13.64 11.07
C PHE A 110 6.87 -13.12 10.63
N LEU A 111 7.47 -13.74 9.61
CA LEU A 111 8.75 -13.32 9.04
C LEU A 111 8.73 -11.85 8.60
N LEU A 112 7.68 -11.45 7.89
CA LEU A 112 7.48 -10.08 7.42
C LEU A 112 7.20 -9.10 8.57
N SER A 113 6.47 -9.50 9.61
CA SER A 113 6.27 -8.68 10.81
C SER A 113 7.58 -8.44 11.55
N VAL A 114 8.42 -9.46 11.72
CA VAL A 114 9.76 -9.34 12.30
C VAL A 114 10.62 -8.39 11.46
N PHE A 115 10.58 -8.54 10.12
CA PHE A 115 11.25 -7.62 9.20
C PHE A 115 10.76 -6.18 9.35
N ASN A 116 9.45 -5.94 9.43
CA ASN A 116 8.86 -4.61 9.56
C ASN A 116 9.19 -3.95 10.90
N ILE A 117 9.20 -4.72 12.00
CA ILE A 117 9.65 -4.27 13.31
C ILE A 117 11.10 -3.80 13.24
N ASN A 118 11.98 -4.59 12.62
CA ASN A 118 13.39 -4.25 12.49
C ASN A 118 13.60 -3.02 11.57
N ASN A 119 12.91 -2.98 10.43
CA ASN A 119 12.95 -1.87 9.49
C ASN A 119 12.46 -0.55 10.13
N SER A 120 11.54 -0.61 11.09
CA SER A 120 11.05 0.55 11.84
C SER A 120 12.14 1.23 12.68
N ILE A 121 13.18 0.48 13.09
CA ILE A 121 14.36 1.05 13.75
C ILE A 121 15.09 2.02 12.81
N LEU A 122 15.32 1.59 11.57
CA LEU A 122 15.98 2.42 10.57
C LEU A 122 15.15 3.68 10.27
N VAL A 123 13.84 3.53 10.14
CA VAL A 123 12.92 4.66 9.89
C VAL A 123 12.93 5.64 11.08
N ALA A 124 12.81 5.14 12.31
CA ALA A 124 12.83 5.96 13.53
C ALA A 124 14.11 6.79 13.66
N TYR A 125 15.26 6.22 13.29
CA TYR A 125 16.56 6.90 13.30
C TYR A 125 16.89 7.62 11.97
N LYS A 126 15.88 7.89 11.13
CA LYS A 126 15.99 8.64 9.86
C LYS A 126 16.95 8.04 8.83
N LYS A 127 17.22 6.73 8.89
CA LYS A 127 18.02 5.97 7.90
C LYS A 127 17.12 5.43 6.76
N ILE A 128 16.37 6.32 6.14
CA ILE A 128 15.36 5.99 5.11
C ILE A 128 15.98 5.29 3.89
N GLU A 129 17.21 5.68 3.49
CA GLU A 129 17.90 5.06 2.36
C GLU A 129 18.17 3.57 2.58
N ARG A 130 18.57 3.18 3.80
CA ARG A 130 18.77 1.76 4.15
C ARG A 130 17.45 0.99 4.15
N SER A 131 16.39 1.59 4.66
CA SER A 131 15.04 1.02 4.65
C SER A 131 14.53 0.75 3.22
N ASN A 132 14.72 1.71 2.34
CA ASN A 132 14.37 1.56 0.92
C ASN A 132 15.23 0.48 0.25
N MET A 133 16.53 0.41 0.57
CA MET A 133 17.43 -0.61 0.04
C MET A 133 17.03 -2.03 0.48
N LEU A 134 16.59 -2.22 1.73
CA LEU A 134 16.04 -3.50 2.20
C LEU A 134 14.81 -3.92 1.37
N SER A 135 13.93 -2.97 1.07
CA SER A 135 12.74 -3.23 0.24
C SER A 135 13.13 -3.65 -1.19
N LEU A 136 14.17 -3.05 -1.76
CA LEU A 136 14.72 -3.46 -3.05
C LEU A 136 15.39 -4.83 -3.01
N ILE A 137 16.20 -5.11 -1.98
CA ILE A 137 16.85 -6.41 -1.80
C ILE A 137 15.80 -7.51 -1.73
N GLN A 138 14.73 -7.30 -0.96
CA GLN A 138 13.63 -8.25 -0.84
C GLN A 138 13.01 -8.58 -2.21
N ILE A 139 12.61 -7.55 -2.97
CA ILE A 139 11.87 -7.77 -4.21
C ILE A 139 12.76 -8.28 -5.35
N ILE A 140 14.01 -7.81 -5.45
CA ILE A 140 14.97 -8.28 -6.45
C ILE A 140 15.34 -9.73 -6.16
N THR A 141 15.61 -10.08 -4.91
CA THR A 141 15.89 -11.48 -4.53
C THR A 141 14.70 -12.37 -4.87
N THR A 142 13.47 -11.93 -4.57
CA THR A 142 12.25 -12.66 -4.94
C THR A 142 12.18 -12.88 -6.45
N LEU A 143 12.39 -11.85 -7.27
CA LEU A 143 12.39 -11.96 -8.73
C LEU A 143 13.46 -12.95 -9.23
N LEU A 144 14.69 -12.87 -8.71
CA LEU A 144 15.79 -13.76 -9.11
C LEU A 144 15.48 -15.23 -8.78
N ILE A 145 14.88 -15.50 -7.61
CA ILE A 145 14.49 -16.87 -7.24
C ILE A 145 13.31 -17.36 -8.07
N ILE A 146 12.34 -16.50 -8.43
CA ILE A 146 11.28 -16.86 -9.38
C ILE A 146 11.91 -17.27 -10.72
N ILE A 147 12.79 -16.44 -11.27
CA ILE A 147 13.49 -16.73 -12.54
C ILE A 147 14.22 -18.08 -12.44
N TYR A 148 14.96 -18.31 -11.35
CA TYR A 148 15.68 -19.56 -11.12
C TYR A 148 14.74 -20.78 -11.02
N VAL A 149 13.72 -20.73 -10.16
CA VAL A 149 12.80 -21.87 -9.93
C VAL A 149 12.02 -22.21 -11.20
N PHE A 150 11.57 -21.21 -11.94
CA PHE A 150 10.72 -21.42 -13.11
C PHE A 150 11.53 -21.84 -14.34
N ILE A 151 12.67 -21.20 -14.62
CA ILE A 151 13.46 -21.48 -15.83
C ILE A 151 14.37 -22.68 -15.64
N VAL A 152 15.05 -22.80 -14.49
CA VAL A 152 16.09 -23.83 -14.29
C VAL A 152 15.49 -25.15 -13.83
N LYS A 153 14.46 -25.12 -12.97
CA LYS A 153 13.83 -26.35 -12.48
C LYS A 153 12.58 -26.78 -13.25
N GLY A 154 12.06 -25.92 -14.15
CA GLY A 154 10.86 -26.21 -14.94
C GLY A 154 9.59 -26.44 -14.10
N LYS A 155 9.58 -26.05 -12.82
CA LYS A 155 8.49 -26.29 -11.86
C LYS A 155 7.76 -24.98 -11.56
N GLY A 156 7.08 -24.43 -12.57
CA GLY A 156 6.21 -23.28 -12.37
C GLY A 156 5.01 -23.66 -11.51
N SER A 157 5.02 -23.26 -10.24
CA SER A 157 3.90 -23.47 -9.33
C SER A 157 3.75 -22.31 -8.35
N VAL A 158 2.58 -22.20 -7.72
CA VAL A 158 2.36 -21.23 -6.63
C VAL A 158 3.35 -21.48 -5.48
N GLN A 159 3.68 -22.74 -5.18
CA GLN A 159 4.70 -23.07 -4.17
C GLN A 159 6.08 -22.53 -4.55
N GLY A 160 6.46 -22.57 -5.83
CA GLY A 160 7.71 -21.98 -6.32
C GLY A 160 7.79 -20.48 -6.03
N TYR A 161 6.68 -19.76 -6.22
CA TYR A 161 6.57 -18.36 -5.84
C TYR A 161 6.67 -18.14 -4.32
N ILE A 162 6.02 -18.98 -3.52
CA ILE A 162 6.08 -18.91 -2.04
C ILE A 162 7.51 -19.13 -1.54
N ILE A 163 8.24 -20.10 -2.10
CA ILE A 163 9.67 -20.31 -1.80
C ILE A 163 10.48 -19.04 -2.14
N ALA A 164 10.21 -18.40 -3.28
CA ALA A 164 10.87 -17.15 -3.63
C ALA A 164 10.59 -16.03 -2.63
N LEU A 165 9.36 -15.94 -2.09
CA LEU A 165 9.03 -15.01 -1.01
C LEU A 165 9.80 -15.32 0.27
N TYR A 166 9.87 -16.59 0.70
CA TYR A 166 10.64 -16.97 1.88
C TYR A 166 12.10 -16.55 1.75
N VAL A 167 12.73 -16.85 0.61
CA VAL A 167 14.13 -16.47 0.36
C VAL A 167 14.29 -14.96 0.34
N GLY A 168 13.44 -14.24 -0.40
CA GLY A 168 13.49 -12.78 -0.50
C GLY A 168 13.33 -12.08 0.85
N TYR A 169 12.35 -12.48 1.65
CA TYR A 169 12.14 -11.92 2.98
C TYR A 169 13.24 -12.33 3.96
N SER A 170 13.73 -13.58 3.91
CA SER A 170 14.81 -14.03 4.81
C SER A 170 16.12 -13.30 4.53
N VAL A 171 16.51 -13.16 3.27
CA VAL A 171 17.71 -12.38 2.89
C VAL A 171 17.57 -10.93 3.35
N SER A 172 16.42 -10.30 3.08
CA SER A 172 16.17 -8.93 3.51
C SER A 172 16.16 -8.79 5.03
N LEU A 173 15.61 -9.76 5.76
CA LEU A 173 15.60 -9.78 7.22
C LEU A 173 17.03 -9.88 7.78
N THR A 174 17.86 -10.78 7.25
CA THR A 174 19.27 -10.90 7.66
C THR A 174 20.01 -9.59 7.42
N VAL A 175 19.89 -8.99 6.24
CA VAL A 175 20.51 -7.69 5.93
C VAL A 175 19.96 -6.58 6.85
N SER A 176 18.68 -6.64 7.21
CA SER A 176 18.08 -5.66 8.12
C SER A 176 18.72 -5.71 9.50
N PHE A 177 18.99 -6.90 10.04
CA PHE A 177 19.70 -7.07 11.31
C PHE A 177 21.13 -6.56 11.24
N LEU A 178 21.84 -6.77 10.12
CA LEU A 178 23.18 -6.21 9.92
C LEU A 178 23.15 -4.66 9.98
N PHE A 179 22.14 -4.04 9.38
CA PHE A 179 22.01 -2.57 9.41
C PHE A 179 21.58 -2.00 10.74
N THR A 180 20.86 -2.78 11.55
CA THR A 180 20.36 -2.35 12.85
C THR A 180 21.20 -2.80 14.02
N PHE A 181 22.19 -3.69 13.80
CA PHE A 181 23.05 -4.27 14.85
C PHE A 181 23.63 -3.22 15.79
N SER A 182 24.15 -2.10 15.26
CA SER A 182 24.73 -1.01 16.06
C SER A 182 23.76 -0.33 17.03
N TYR A 183 22.45 -0.47 16.80
CA TYR A 183 21.39 0.12 17.64
C TYR A 183 20.93 -0.83 18.75
N TYR A 184 21.17 -2.13 18.60
CA TYR A 184 21.01 -3.11 19.68
C TYR A 184 22.18 -2.97 20.66
N LYS A 185 22.23 -1.86 21.40
CA LYS A 185 23.12 -1.76 22.55
C LYS A 185 22.66 -2.80 23.58
N ILE A 186 23.45 -3.86 23.77
CA ILE A 186 23.23 -4.86 24.81
C ILE A 186 23.54 -4.18 26.15
N THR A 187 22.53 -3.56 26.74
CA THR A 187 22.59 -3.12 28.13
C THR A 187 21.94 -4.21 28.99
N HIS A 188 22.65 -4.67 30.02
CA HIS A 188 22.15 -5.63 31.01
C HIS A 188 21.06 -5.05 31.93
N ILE A 189 20.39 -3.99 31.50
CA ILE A 189 19.35 -3.32 32.27
C ILE A 189 18.10 -4.20 32.22
N SER A 190 17.83 -4.91 33.33
CA SER A 190 16.53 -5.50 33.57
C SER A 190 15.55 -4.35 33.85
N HIS A 191 14.45 -4.33 33.10
CA HIS A 191 13.35 -3.41 33.36
C HIS A 191 12.24 -4.17 34.08
N SER A 192 11.58 -3.52 35.04
CA SER A 192 10.42 -4.11 35.73
C SER A 192 9.25 -4.35 34.77
N LEU A 193 8.41 -5.34 35.07
CA LEU A 193 7.21 -5.66 34.29
C LEU A 193 6.28 -4.45 34.12
N LEU A 194 6.21 -3.58 35.14
CA LEU A 194 5.44 -2.34 35.09
C LEU A 194 5.89 -1.43 33.94
N LYS A 195 7.20 -1.31 33.67
CA LYS A 195 7.73 -0.50 32.56
C LYS A 195 7.34 -1.08 31.20
N TYR A 196 7.34 -2.40 31.05
CA TYR A 196 6.86 -3.07 29.84
C TYR A 196 5.36 -2.86 29.63
N TYR A 197 4.56 -2.96 30.69
CA TYR A 197 3.11 -2.71 30.62
C TYR A 197 2.79 -1.26 30.21
N ILE A 198 3.48 -0.28 30.79
CA ILE A 198 3.33 1.13 30.42
C ILE A 198 3.72 1.34 28.95
N ALA A 199 4.84 0.77 28.51
CA ALA A 199 5.29 0.87 27.12
C ALA A 199 4.28 0.22 26.16
N PHE A 200 3.74 -0.95 26.51
CA PHE A 200 2.69 -1.63 25.74
C PHE A 200 1.43 -0.77 25.62
N LYS A 201 0.92 -0.21 26.73
CA LYS A 201 -0.26 0.66 26.73
C LYS A 201 -0.06 1.89 25.84
N GLN A 202 1.15 2.46 25.87
CA GLN A 202 1.50 3.57 24.98
C GLN A 202 1.55 3.12 23.51
N LEU A 203 2.19 1.99 23.19
CA LEU A 203 2.23 1.44 21.83
C LEU A 203 0.82 1.21 21.27
N VAL A 204 -0.08 0.60 22.04
CA VAL A 204 -1.48 0.41 21.64
C VAL A 204 -2.18 1.73 21.41
N LYS A 205 -2.02 2.71 22.31
CA LYS A 205 -2.65 4.04 22.16
C LYS A 205 -2.19 4.77 20.91
N TYR A 206 -0.87 4.77 20.63
CA TYR A 206 -0.30 5.49 19.49
C TYR A 206 -0.48 4.74 18.16
N GLY A 207 -0.39 3.42 18.17
CA GLY A 207 -0.53 2.60 16.96
C GLY A 207 -1.98 2.29 16.58
N GLY A 208 -2.87 2.08 17.58
CA GLY A 208 -4.25 1.67 17.34
C GLY A 208 -5.08 2.67 16.55
N PHE A 209 -5.00 3.97 16.88
CA PHE A 209 -5.78 5.00 16.18
C PHE A 209 -5.40 5.12 14.69
N ASN A 210 -4.10 5.05 14.39
CA ASN A 210 -3.60 5.05 13.01
C ASN A 210 -3.97 3.75 12.27
N GLN A 211 -4.04 2.62 12.99
CA GLN A 211 -4.32 1.34 12.35
C GLN A 211 -5.76 1.21 11.85
N LEU A 212 -6.73 1.90 12.45
CA LEU A 212 -8.12 1.87 11.97
C LEU A 212 -8.24 2.44 10.55
N ASP A 213 -7.57 3.57 10.28
CA ASP A 213 -7.53 4.15 8.93
C ASP A 213 -6.84 3.19 7.93
N ILE A 214 -5.70 2.60 8.34
CA ILE A 214 -4.95 1.66 7.51
C ILE A 214 -5.78 0.40 7.21
N LEU A 215 -6.47 -0.16 8.21
CA LEU A 215 -7.33 -1.34 8.05
C LEU A 215 -8.51 -1.05 7.13
N ALA A 216 -9.19 0.08 7.34
CA ALA A 216 -10.33 0.47 6.52
C ALA A 216 -9.94 0.69 5.06
N GLN A 217 -8.80 1.35 4.82
CA GLN A 217 -8.27 1.56 3.49
C GLN A 217 -7.79 0.24 2.86
N PHE A 218 -7.10 -0.61 3.62
CA PHE A 218 -6.64 -1.91 3.15
C PHE A 218 -7.81 -2.77 2.65
N LEU A 219 -8.86 -2.90 3.46
CA LEU A 219 -10.06 -3.62 3.09
C LEU A 219 -10.77 -2.95 1.91
N SER A 220 -10.80 -1.63 1.83
CA SER A 220 -11.35 -0.92 0.67
C SER A 220 -10.67 -1.30 -0.65
N PHE A 221 -9.36 -1.59 -0.63
CA PHE A 221 -8.61 -1.98 -1.82
C PHE A 221 -8.64 -3.48 -2.11
N ARG A 222 -8.82 -4.31 -1.07
CA ARG A 222 -8.56 -5.75 -1.16
C ARG A 222 -9.74 -6.66 -0.86
N LEU A 223 -10.81 -6.16 -0.26
CA LEU A 223 -11.98 -6.97 0.11
C LEU A 223 -12.61 -7.67 -1.10
N ALA A 224 -12.61 -7.02 -2.26
CA ALA A 224 -13.09 -7.60 -3.51
C ALA A 224 -12.37 -8.92 -3.89
N TYR A 225 -11.10 -9.12 -3.50
CA TYR A 225 -10.36 -10.34 -3.82
C TYR A 225 -11.02 -11.55 -3.14
N TYR A 226 -11.39 -11.42 -1.86
CA TYR A 226 -12.04 -12.48 -1.12
C TYR A 226 -13.47 -12.75 -1.59
N LEU A 227 -14.23 -11.70 -1.92
CA LEU A 227 -15.60 -11.86 -2.41
C LEU A 227 -15.64 -12.46 -3.82
N LEU A 228 -14.71 -12.07 -4.70
CA LEU A 228 -14.59 -12.69 -6.02
C LEU A 228 -14.22 -14.17 -5.89
N ASN A 229 -13.32 -14.53 -4.98
CA ASN A 229 -13.00 -15.93 -4.71
C ASN A 229 -14.20 -16.71 -4.15
N TYR A 230 -15.01 -16.07 -3.32
CA TYR A 230 -16.16 -16.70 -2.67
C TYR A 230 -17.33 -16.94 -3.64
N TYR A 231 -17.67 -15.94 -4.46
CA TYR A 231 -18.81 -16.03 -5.39
C TYR A 231 -18.45 -16.65 -6.74
N LEU A 232 -17.19 -16.57 -7.15
CA LEU A 232 -16.70 -17.13 -8.41
C LEU A 232 -15.57 -18.12 -8.09
N ASP A 233 -14.35 -17.83 -8.55
CA ASP A 233 -13.21 -18.73 -8.42
C ASP A 233 -11.89 -17.92 -8.42
N PRO A 234 -10.75 -18.56 -8.08
CA PRO A 234 -9.47 -17.88 -8.03
C PRO A 234 -9.03 -17.27 -9.37
N SER A 235 -9.43 -17.82 -10.53
CA SER A 235 -9.02 -17.27 -11.83
C SER A 235 -9.52 -15.84 -12.02
N ILE A 236 -10.75 -15.54 -11.60
CA ILE A 236 -11.33 -14.20 -11.62
C ILE A 236 -10.56 -13.26 -10.70
N VAL A 237 -10.11 -13.75 -9.53
CA VAL A 237 -9.23 -12.99 -8.63
C VAL A 237 -7.90 -12.67 -9.32
N GLY A 238 -7.35 -13.59 -10.09
CA GLY A 238 -6.12 -13.40 -10.86
C GLY A 238 -6.26 -12.25 -11.87
N ILE A 239 -7.32 -12.29 -12.69
CA ILE A 239 -7.63 -11.24 -13.67
C ILE A 239 -7.86 -9.90 -12.97
N TYR A 240 -8.66 -9.89 -11.90
CA TYR A 240 -8.93 -8.68 -11.11
C TYR A 240 -7.64 -8.11 -10.51
N SER A 241 -6.78 -8.96 -9.96
CA SER A 241 -5.53 -8.54 -9.32
C SER A 241 -4.56 -7.86 -10.29
N ASN A 242 -4.46 -8.34 -11.52
CA ASN A 242 -3.66 -7.70 -12.57
C ASN A 242 -4.29 -6.37 -13.00
N GLY A 243 -5.61 -6.33 -13.20
CA GLY A 243 -6.32 -5.09 -13.50
C GLY A 243 -6.12 -4.03 -12.42
N VAL A 244 -6.23 -4.41 -11.14
CA VAL A 244 -5.92 -3.54 -9.99
C VAL A 244 -4.48 -3.06 -10.04
N SER A 245 -3.50 -3.94 -10.29
CA SER A 245 -2.09 -3.56 -10.35
C SER A 245 -1.80 -2.51 -11.42
N ILE A 246 -2.46 -2.63 -12.58
CA ILE A 246 -2.34 -1.68 -13.71
C ILE A 246 -2.95 -0.32 -13.35
N VAL A 247 -4.12 -0.29 -12.71
CA VAL A 247 -4.73 0.99 -12.34
C VAL A 247 -4.06 1.65 -11.14
N GLU A 248 -3.54 0.86 -10.18
CA GLU A 248 -2.77 1.37 -9.04
C GLU A 248 -1.44 2.02 -9.47
N SER A 249 -0.86 1.63 -10.61
CA SER A 249 0.35 2.30 -11.11
C SER A 249 0.10 3.76 -11.49
N ILE A 250 -1.14 4.13 -11.86
CA ILE A 250 -1.54 5.51 -12.11
C ILE A 250 -1.44 6.34 -10.82
N TRP A 251 -1.88 5.77 -9.69
CA TRP A 251 -1.84 6.43 -8.39
C TRP A 251 -0.43 6.63 -7.82
N LEU A 252 0.59 5.95 -8.36
CA LEU A 252 1.97 6.14 -7.91
C LEU A 252 2.40 7.61 -8.05
N LEU A 253 1.94 8.28 -9.10
CA LEU A 253 2.18 9.71 -9.34
C LEU A 253 1.49 10.56 -8.26
N SER A 254 0.20 10.34 -8.01
CA SER A 254 -0.57 11.05 -6.98
C SER A 254 0.01 10.87 -5.58
N ARG A 255 0.42 9.65 -5.22
CA ARG A 255 1.10 9.37 -3.94
C ARG A 255 2.40 10.14 -3.80
N SER A 256 3.13 10.31 -4.88
CA SER A 256 4.42 11.00 -4.89
C SER A 256 4.25 12.52 -4.73
N ILE A 257 3.25 13.08 -5.42
CA ILE A 257 2.85 14.49 -5.25
C ILE A 257 2.35 14.73 -3.81
N SER A 258 1.50 13.84 -3.30
CA SER A 258 0.99 13.86 -1.92
C SER A 258 2.13 13.86 -0.89
N PHE A 259 3.16 13.03 -1.10
CA PHE A 259 4.32 12.99 -0.22
C PHE A 259 5.09 14.32 -0.19
N VAL A 260 5.33 14.93 -1.36
CA VAL A 260 5.98 16.25 -1.45
C VAL A 260 5.13 17.31 -0.75
N LEU A 261 3.82 17.32 -0.99
CA LEU A 261 2.89 18.24 -0.33
C LEU A 261 2.97 18.12 1.18
N HIS A 262 2.85 16.89 1.69
CA HIS A 262 2.88 16.63 3.12
C HIS A 262 4.15 17.21 3.77
N SER A 263 5.32 17.02 3.13
CA SER A 263 6.60 17.55 3.63
C SER A 263 6.64 19.10 3.72
N GLN A 264 5.94 19.79 2.81
CA GLN A 264 5.81 21.25 2.83
C GLN A 264 4.80 21.71 3.87
N LEU A 265 3.66 21.01 3.98
CA LEU A 265 2.56 21.41 4.85
C LEU A 265 2.87 21.26 6.34
N VAL A 266 3.62 20.22 6.75
CA VAL A 266 4.01 20.00 8.15
C VAL A 266 4.80 21.17 8.74
N ASN A 267 5.51 21.94 7.89
CA ASN A 267 6.31 23.09 8.31
C ASN A 267 5.61 24.44 8.03
N SER A 268 4.45 24.44 7.38
CA SER A 268 3.73 25.66 7.02
C SER A 268 2.84 26.10 8.18
N ARG A 269 2.98 27.36 8.61
CA ARG A 269 2.05 28.01 9.56
C ARG A 269 0.93 28.78 8.86
N ASN A 270 1.02 28.96 7.53
CA ASN A 270 0.07 29.76 6.76
C ASN A 270 -0.95 28.84 6.07
N ILE A 271 -2.17 28.80 6.61
CA ILE A 271 -3.25 27.97 6.09
C ILE A 271 -3.67 28.37 4.66
N LYS A 272 -3.60 29.64 4.29
CA LYS A 272 -3.96 30.11 2.94
C LYS A 272 -3.00 29.54 1.89
N LEU A 273 -1.70 29.64 2.14
CA LEU A 273 -0.68 29.04 1.28
C LEU A 273 -0.84 27.51 1.21
N SER A 274 -1.12 26.86 2.34
CA SER A 274 -1.37 25.42 2.39
C SER A 274 -2.56 25.01 1.51
N VAL A 275 -3.64 25.79 1.52
CA VAL A 275 -4.82 25.58 0.66
C VAL A 275 -4.46 25.78 -0.82
N GLU A 276 -3.80 26.88 -1.18
CA GLU A 276 -3.41 27.18 -2.57
C GLU A 276 -2.53 26.07 -3.17
N LEU A 277 -1.52 25.62 -2.42
CA LEU A 277 -0.66 24.51 -2.83
C LEU A 277 -1.45 23.21 -3.01
N THR A 278 -2.38 22.94 -2.09
CA THR A 278 -3.24 21.75 -2.16
C THR A 278 -4.11 21.76 -3.41
N ILE A 279 -4.76 22.89 -3.74
CA ILE A 279 -5.57 23.04 -4.96
C ILE A 279 -4.72 22.81 -6.21
N LYS A 280 -3.55 23.43 -6.27
CA LYS A 280 -2.63 23.29 -7.41
C LYS A 280 -2.22 21.84 -7.62
N PHE A 281 -1.96 21.10 -6.54
CA PHE A 281 -1.59 19.69 -6.62
C PHE A 281 -2.78 18.76 -6.88
N ILE A 282 -3.99 19.12 -6.43
CA ILE A 282 -5.22 18.42 -6.83
C ILE A 282 -5.37 18.48 -8.36
N LYS A 283 -5.25 19.67 -8.95
CA LYS A 283 -5.35 19.86 -10.41
C LYS A 283 -4.32 19.00 -11.14
N LEU A 284 -3.04 19.12 -10.74
CA LEU A 284 -1.95 18.33 -11.32
C LEU A 284 -2.19 16.82 -11.21
N SER A 285 -2.58 16.34 -10.03
CA SER A 285 -2.88 14.93 -9.77
C SER A 285 -4.02 14.43 -10.67
N LEU A 286 -5.08 15.22 -10.81
CA LEU A 286 -6.23 14.89 -11.63
C LEU A 286 -5.90 14.85 -13.13
N LEU A 287 -5.09 15.78 -13.64
CA LEU A 287 -4.64 15.76 -15.03
C LEU A 287 -3.77 14.56 -15.35
N LEU A 288 -2.82 14.23 -14.46
CA LEU A 288 -1.96 13.06 -14.64
C LEU A 288 -2.75 11.75 -14.55
N ALA A 289 -3.69 11.66 -13.60
CA ALA A 289 -4.57 10.51 -13.47
C ALA A 289 -5.48 10.35 -14.70
N LEU A 290 -6.09 11.44 -15.19
CA LEU A 290 -6.91 11.43 -16.40
C LEU A 290 -6.10 10.97 -17.62
N PHE A 291 -4.89 11.50 -17.81
CA PHE A 291 -4.00 11.08 -18.88
C PHE A 291 -3.67 9.58 -18.79
N GLY A 292 -3.27 9.09 -17.61
CA GLY A 292 -2.97 7.67 -17.41
C GLY A 292 -4.17 6.76 -17.64
N ILE A 293 -5.36 7.17 -17.19
CA ILE A 293 -6.61 6.43 -17.41
C ILE A 293 -6.93 6.37 -18.90
N VAL A 294 -6.86 7.49 -19.63
CA VAL A 294 -7.12 7.53 -21.08
C VAL A 294 -6.18 6.57 -21.81
N VAL A 295 -4.88 6.61 -21.48
CA VAL A 295 -3.90 5.71 -22.09
C VAL A 295 -4.27 4.24 -21.85
N ILE A 296 -4.57 3.85 -20.60
CA ILE A 296 -4.81 2.45 -20.24
C ILE A 296 -6.18 1.94 -20.73
N VAL A 297 -7.21 2.79 -20.78
CA VAL A 297 -8.55 2.42 -21.29
C VAL A 297 -8.53 2.18 -22.81
N LEU A 298 -7.68 2.90 -23.54
CA LEU A 298 -7.50 2.72 -24.99
C LEU A 298 -6.78 1.41 -25.36
N ILE A 299 -6.10 0.77 -24.40
CA ILE A 299 -5.43 -0.51 -24.64
C ILE A 299 -6.48 -1.61 -24.89
N PRO A 300 -6.42 -2.31 -26.04
CA PRO A 300 -7.37 -3.37 -26.37
C PRO A 300 -7.13 -4.63 -25.53
N SER A 301 -8.15 -5.47 -25.41
CA SER A 301 -8.06 -6.76 -24.70
C SER A 301 -6.97 -7.68 -25.25
N GLY A 302 -6.69 -7.61 -26.56
CA GLY A 302 -5.61 -8.36 -27.19
C GLY A 302 -4.21 -8.04 -26.62
N PHE A 303 -3.97 -6.80 -26.21
CA PHE A 303 -2.70 -6.43 -25.57
C PHE A 303 -2.57 -7.06 -24.18
N TYR A 304 -3.64 -7.09 -23.39
CA TYR A 304 -3.62 -7.77 -22.08
C TYR A 304 -3.40 -9.27 -22.23
N ARG A 305 -4.00 -9.90 -23.25
CA ARG A 305 -3.74 -11.31 -23.57
C ARG A 305 -2.29 -11.56 -23.98
N PHE A 306 -1.72 -10.66 -24.78
CA PHE A 306 -0.32 -10.74 -25.20
C PHE A 306 0.66 -10.61 -24.02
N VAL A 307 0.40 -9.66 -23.10
CA VAL A 307 1.31 -9.39 -21.99
C VAL A 307 1.16 -10.39 -20.85
N PHE A 308 -0.05 -10.74 -20.45
CA PHE A 308 -0.31 -11.54 -19.24
C PHE A 308 -0.66 -13.00 -19.53
N GLY A 309 -1.01 -13.35 -20.77
CA GLY A 309 -1.47 -14.68 -21.17
C GLY A 309 -2.93 -14.69 -21.66
N PRO A 310 -3.36 -15.75 -22.37
CA PRO A 310 -4.64 -15.78 -23.09
C PRO A 310 -5.88 -15.58 -22.22
N GLU A 311 -5.82 -15.96 -20.93
CA GLU A 311 -6.92 -15.86 -19.96
C GLU A 311 -7.20 -14.41 -19.50
N PHE A 312 -6.30 -13.47 -19.76
CA PHE A 312 -6.33 -12.13 -19.17
C PHE A 312 -7.04 -11.06 -20.03
N GLY A 313 -7.86 -11.46 -21.00
CA GLY A 313 -8.61 -10.51 -21.83
C GLY A 313 -9.58 -9.62 -21.05
N ASP A 314 -10.09 -10.12 -19.93
CA ASP A 314 -11.06 -9.43 -19.07
C ASP A 314 -10.44 -8.38 -18.14
N ILE A 315 -9.10 -8.23 -18.13
CA ILE A 315 -8.42 -7.11 -17.46
C ILE A 315 -9.02 -5.76 -17.91
N ARG A 316 -9.38 -5.64 -19.20
CA ARG A 316 -9.99 -4.41 -19.72
C ARG A 316 -11.29 -4.04 -19.00
N LYS A 317 -12.12 -5.02 -18.64
CA LYS A 317 -13.36 -4.79 -17.87
C LYS A 317 -13.06 -4.24 -16.48
N VAL A 318 -12.02 -4.77 -15.83
CA VAL A 318 -11.53 -4.29 -14.52
C VAL A 318 -11.03 -2.85 -14.62
N VAL A 319 -10.19 -2.56 -15.60
CA VAL A 319 -9.66 -1.22 -15.85
C VAL A 319 -10.79 -0.21 -16.03
N ILE A 320 -11.75 -0.50 -16.92
CA ILE A 320 -12.85 0.43 -17.22
C ILE A 320 -13.73 0.66 -15.99
N SER A 321 -14.10 -0.41 -15.28
CA SER A 321 -14.98 -0.31 -14.11
C SER A 321 -14.33 0.39 -12.91
N LEU A 322 -13.00 0.27 -12.73
CA LEU A 322 -12.24 0.97 -11.68
C LEU A 322 -11.90 2.42 -12.04
N SER A 323 -11.77 2.74 -13.32
CA SER A 323 -11.27 4.06 -13.79
C SER A 323 -11.96 5.27 -13.15
N PRO A 324 -13.30 5.32 -12.99
CA PRO A 324 -13.96 6.44 -12.30
C PRO A 324 -13.46 6.62 -10.86
N GLY A 325 -13.37 5.52 -10.09
CA GLY A 325 -12.83 5.52 -8.75
C GLY A 325 -11.39 6.02 -8.69
N ILE A 326 -10.54 5.51 -9.57
CA ILE A 326 -9.13 5.88 -9.66
C ILE A 326 -8.96 7.38 -9.89
N LEU A 327 -9.75 7.96 -10.80
CA LEU A 327 -9.72 9.40 -11.09
C LEU A 327 -10.03 10.22 -9.85
N PHE A 328 -11.12 9.92 -9.15
CA PHE A 328 -11.51 10.66 -7.94
C PHE A 328 -10.53 10.44 -6.79
N PHE A 329 -10.07 9.21 -6.58
CA PHE A 329 -9.15 8.92 -5.49
C PHE A 329 -7.77 9.58 -5.66
N SER A 330 -7.40 9.99 -6.89
CA SER A 330 -6.20 10.81 -7.12
C SER A 330 -6.25 12.13 -6.32
N ILE A 331 -7.45 12.68 -6.08
CA ILE A 331 -7.70 13.85 -5.23
C ILE A 331 -7.57 13.47 -3.75
N SER A 332 -8.10 12.31 -3.38
CA SER A 332 -8.07 11.76 -2.01
C SER A 332 -6.64 11.67 -1.45
N PHE A 333 -5.65 11.28 -2.27
CA PHE A 333 -4.24 11.29 -1.84
C PHE A 333 -3.73 12.68 -1.45
N ILE A 334 -4.08 13.71 -2.24
CA ILE A 334 -3.62 15.08 -1.99
C ILE A 334 -4.31 15.65 -0.74
N LEU A 335 -5.62 15.43 -0.59
CA LEU A 335 -6.36 15.84 0.61
C LEU A 335 -5.87 15.11 1.86
N SER A 336 -5.48 13.84 1.75
CA SER A 336 -4.88 13.12 2.87
C SER A 336 -3.55 13.72 3.33
N ALA A 337 -2.72 14.21 2.41
CA ALA A 337 -1.51 14.95 2.77
C ALA A 337 -1.85 16.28 3.44
N PHE A 338 -2.88 16.98 2.98
CA PHE A 338 -3.36 18.22 3.62
C PHE A 338 -3.82 18.00 5.05
N TYR A 339 -4.73 17.05 5.26
CA TYR A 339 -5.24 16.76 6.61
C TYR A 339 -4.16 16.22 7.53
N SER A 340 -3.23 15.41 7.00
CA SER A 340 -2.11 14.93 7.80
C SER A 340 -1.10 16.02 8.10
N GLY A 341 -0.83 16.93 7.16
CA GLY A 341 0.11 18.04 7.36
C GLY A 341 -0.42 19.12 8.29
N THR A 342 -1.74 19.27 8.39
CA THR A 342 -2.42 20.27 9.24
C THR A 342 -2.91 19.70 10.58
N GLY A 343 -2.58 18.45 10.90
CA GLY A 343 -2.95 17.80 12.17
C GLY A 343 -4.39 17.32 12.29
N ARG A 344 -5.16 17.31 11.18
CA ARG A 344 -6.58 16.88 11.13
C ARG A 344 -6.74 15.43 10.66
N HIS A 345 -5.88 14.54 11.15
CA HIS A 345 -5.81 13.14 10.69
C HIS A 345 -7.12 12.37 10.81
N TYR A 346 -7.98 12.72 11.77
CA TYR A 346 -9.28 12.07 11.99
C TYR A 346 -10.19 12.09 10.75
N ILE A 347 -10.05 13.09 9.87
CA ILE A 347 -10.84 13.19 8.63
C ILE A 347 -10.46 12.06 7.67
N ASN A 348 -9.17 11.66 7.63
CA ASN A 348 -8.76 10.49 6.86
C ASN A 348 -9.44 9.23 7.39
N SER A 349 -9.40 9.01 8.70
CA SER A 349 -10.04 7.85 9.34
C SER A 349 -11.55 7.79 9.04
N ILE A 350 -12.29 8.89 9.23
CA ILE A 350 -13.73 8.95 8.92
C ILE A 350 -13.98 8.59 7.45
N SER A 351 -13.25 9.22 6.53
CA SER A 351 -13.44 8.99 5.10
C SER A 351 -13.13 7.55 4.68
N SER A 352 -12.08 6.93 5.24
CA SER A 352 -11.72 5.54 4.95
C SER A 352 -12.75 4.56 5.51
N ILE A 353 -13.34 4.84 6.68
CA ILE A 353 -14.43 4.02 7.24
C ILE A 353 -15.68 4.11 6.37
N VAL A 354 -16.06 5.31 5.91
CA VAL A 354 -17.19 5.48 4.97
C VAL A 354 -16.91 4.72 3.66
N GLY A 355 -15.69 4.82 3.13
CA GLY A 355 -15.25 4.02 1.99
C GLY A 355 -15.35 2.52 2.24
N LEU A 356 -14.96 2.05 3.42
CA LEU A 356 -15.07 0.65 3.81
C LEU A 356 -16.52 0.17 3.81
N ILE A 357 -17.42 0.94 4.44
CA ILE A 357 -18.85 0.60 4.49
C ILE A 357 -19.41 0.51 3.06
N ALA A 358 -19.05 1.48 2.20
CA ALA A 358 -19.46 1.46 0.81
C ALA A 358 -18.95 0.22 0.06
N ILE A 359 -17.66 -0.13 0.15
CA ILE A 359 -17.16 -1.32 -0.56
C ILE A 359 -17.86 -2.58 -0.07
N VAL A 360 -18.13 -2.71 1.23
CA VAL A 360 -18.80 -3.90 1.79
C VAL A 360 -20.21 -4.02 1.22
N VAL A 361 -21.01 -2.95 1.34
CA VAL A 361 -22.40 -2.94 0.88
C VAL A 361 -22.48 -3.19 -0.63
N PHE A 362 -21.77 -2.40 -1.43
CA PHE A 362 -21.87 -2.51 -2.88
C PHE A 362 -21.24 -3.80 -3.42
N SER A 363 -20.17 -4.32 -2.80
CA SER A 363 -19.58 -5.58 -3.27
C SER A 363 -20.49 -6.77 -3.00
N LEU A 364 -21.18 -6.81 -1.86
CA LEU A 364 -22.16 -7.86 -1.57
C LEU A 364 -23.38 -7.81 -2.50
N LEU A 365 -23.74 -6.62 -3.00
CA LEU A 365 -24.86 -6.44 -3.92
C LEU A 365 -24.47 -6.69 -5.39
N LEU A 366 -23.33 -6.16 -5.84
CA LEU A 366 -22.96 -6.11 -7.26
C LEU A 366 -22.10 -7.28 -7.72
N ILE A 367 -21.25 -7.87 -6.87
CA ILE A 367 -20.40 -9.01 -7.28
C ILE A 367 -21.23 -10.24 -7.67
N PRO A 368 -22.29 -10.64 -6.93
CA PRO A 368 -23.09 -11.80 -7.32
C PRO A 368 -23.78 -11.64 -8.68
N ILE A 369 -24.12 -10.41 -9.08
CA ILE A 369 -24.90 -10.12 -10.29
C ILE A 369 -23.99 -9.78 -11.48
N MET A 370 -22.92 -9.02 -11.25
CA MET A 370 -22.06 -8.45 -12.30
C MET A 370 -20.63 -9.01 -12.28
N GLY A 371 -20.32 -9.94 -11.38
CA GLY A 371 -19.02 -10.58 -11.24
C GLY A 371 -17.87 -9.57 -11.11
N ILE A 372 -16.86 -9.73 -11.97
CA ILE A 372 -15.65 -8.92 -11.97
C ILE A 372 -15.91 -7.42 -12.23
N VAL A 373 -16.94 -7.09 -13.01
CA VAL A 373 -17.34 -5.70 -13.27
C VAL A 373 -17.99 -5.11 -12.02
N GLY A 374 -18.81 -5.90 -11.32
CA GLY A 374 -19.41 -5.52 -10.05
C GLY A 374 -18.36 -5.16 -8.99
N ALA A 375 -17.29 -5.95 -8.89
CA ALA A 375 -16.17 -5.65 -8.01
C ALA A 375 -15.52 -4.29 -8.32
N GLY A 376 -15.27 -4.00 -9.60
CA GLY A 376 -14.70 -2.72 -10.03
C GLY A 376 -15.63 -1.52 -9.78
N ILE A 377 -16.94 -1.68 -10.01
CA ILE A 377 -17.93 -0.62 -9.73
C ILE A 377 -18.01 -0.35 -8.22
N SER A 378 -18.07 -1.40 -7.39
CA SER A 378 -18.12 -1.26 -5.94
C SER A 378 -16.89 -0.53 -5.39
N ALA A 379 -15.70 -0.86 -5.89
CA ALA A 379 -14.48 -0.14 -5.57
C ALA A 379 -14.51 1.32 -6.04
N SER A 380 -15.02 1.58 -7.25
CA SER A 380 -15.20 2.94 -7.74
C SER A 380 -16.11 3.78 -6.84
N ILE A 381 -17.25 3.23 -6.42
CA ILE A 381 -18.18 3.91 -5.50
C ILE A 381 -17.50 4.20 -4.16
N SER A 382 -16.80 3.21 -3.58
CA SER A 382 -16.04 3.37 -2.33
C SER A 382 -15.01 4.50 -2.43
N TYR A 383 -14.26 4.56 -3.53
CA TYR A 383 -13.22 5.57 -3.75
C TYR A 383 -13.79 6.96 -3.96
N ILE A 384 -14.89 7.05 -4.70
CA ILE A 384 -15.62 8.30 -4.93
C ILE A 384 -16.18 8.83 -3.60
N LEU A 385 -16.85 8.00 -2.81
CA LEU A 385 -17.40 8.40 -1.51
C LEU A 385 -16.31 8.84 -0.53
N THR A 386 -15.20 8.08 -0.43
CA THR A 386 -14.02 8.50 0.35
C THR A 386 -13.55 9.90 -0.05
N THR A 387 -13.49 10.17 -1.36
CA THR A 387 -13.04 11.46 -1.90
C THR A 387 -14.04 12.58 -1.62
N ILE A 388 -15.34 12.32 -1.79
CA ILE A 388 -16.43 13.28 -1.53
C ILE A 388 -16.42 13.73 -0.07
N ILE A 389 -16.27 12.80 0.87
CA ILE A 389 -16.17 13.14 2.31
C ILE A 389 -14.96 14.03 2.55
N LYS A 390 -13.77 13.71 2.02
CA LYS A 390 -12.61 14.60 2.17
C LYS A 390 -12.85 15.98 1.55
N LEU A 391 -13.48 16.05 0.39
CA LEU A 391 -13.80 17.33 -0.26
C LEU A 391 -14.81 18.16 0.54
N SER A 392 -15.83 17.53 1.14
CA SER A 392 -16.86 18.25 1.91
C SER A 392 -16.26 18.93 3.14
N TYR A 393 -15.32 18.30 3.83
CA TYR A 393 -14.57 18.91 4.92
C TYR A 393 -13.54 19.95 4.45
N PHE A 394 -13.05 19.84 3.22
CA PHE A 394 -12.03 20.77 2.69
C PHE A 394 -12.64 22.08 2.22
N LYS A 395 -13.85 22.04 1.65
CA LYS A 395 -14.57 23.20 1.13
C LYS A 395 -14.67 24.38 2.11
N PRO A 396 -15.13 24.22 3.37
CA PRO A 396 -15.24 25.35 4.30
C PRO A 396 -13.87 25.93 4.73
N ILE A 397 -12.81 25.11 4.74
CA ILE A 397 -11.45 25.55 5.11
C ILE A 397 -10.85 26.43 4.01
N SER A 398 -11.17 26.06 2.77
CA SER A 398 -10.48 26.57 1.59
C SER A 398 -11.22 27.72 0.91
N GLY A 399 -12.52 27.87 1.17
CA GLY A 399 -13.37 28.87 0.49
C GLY A 399 -13.57 28.58 -1.01
N ILE A 400 -13.19 27.39 -1.47
CA ILE A 400 -13.19 27.00 -2.89
C ILE A 400 -14.61 26.85 -3.42
N ASN A 401 -14.87 27.49 -4.56
CA ASN A 401 -16.03 27.24 -5.39
C ASN A 401 -15.73 26.21 -6.50
N LYS A 402 -16.78 25.60 -7.07
CA LYS A 402 -16.63 24.60 -8.15
C LYS A 402 -15.78 25.10 -9.33
N ASN A 403 -15.76 26.41 -9.57
CA ASN A 403 -15.00 27.05 -10.65
C ASN A 403 -13.48 27.10 -10.38
N ASP A 404 -13.06 27.05 -9.12
CA ASP A 404 -11.63 27.14 -8.75
C ASP A 404 -10.87 25.84 -9.04
N LEU A 405 -11.61 24.72 -9.18
CA LEU A 405 -11.09 23.44 -9.63
C LEU A 405 -10.96 23.35 -11.17
N ARG A 406 -11.46 24.33 -11.92
CA ARG A 406 -11.26 24.38 -13.38
C ARG A 406 -9.79 24.66 -13.70
N TYR A 407 -9.33 24.06 -14.79
CA TYR A 407 -7.98 24.24 -15.29
C TYR A 407 -7.84 25.63 -15.94
N ASN A 408 -6.87 26.42 -15.47
CA ASN A 408 -6.53 27.72 -16.03
C ASN A 408 -5.16 27.67 -16.72
N LYS A 409 -4.92 28.53 -17.73
CA LYS A 409 -3.62 28.60 -18.44
C LYS A 409 -2.45 28.90 -17.50
N SER A 410 -2.69 29.61 -16.41
CA SER A 410 -1.71 29.87 -15.34
C SER A 410 -1.27 28.58 -14.62
N ASP A 411 -2.14 27.57 -14.50
CA ASP A 411 -1.81 26.31 -13.84
C ASP A 411 -0.71 25.55 -14.59
N ILE A 412 -0.75 25.55 -15.93
CA ILE A 412 0.26 24.88 -16.78
C ILE A 412 1.63 25.53 -16.62
N LYS A 413 1.71 26.87 -16.64
CA LYS A 413 2.95 27.61 -16.42
C LYS A 413 3.49 27.36 -15.00
N SER A 414 2.59 27.30 -14.03
CA SER A 414 2.90 27.05 -12.62
C SER A 414 3.36 25.62 -12.35
N ILE A 415 2.83 24.64 -13.08
CA ILE A 415 3.27 23.23 -13.05
C ILE A 415 4.65 23.11 -13.71
N LYS A 416 4.84 23.74 -14.88
CA LYS A 416 6.14 23.73 -15.59
C LYS A 416 7.26 24.33 -14.73
N LEU A 417 6.99 25.46 -14.07
CA LEU A 417 7.94 26.09 -13.13
C LEU A 417 8.22 25.21 -11.91
N LEU A 418 7.20 24.52 -11.39
CA LEU A 418 7.37 23.64 -10.23
C LEU A 418 8.18 22.39 -10.59
N LEU A 419 7.92 21.78 -11.75
CA LEU A 419 8.76 20.70 -12.30
C LEU A 419 10.19 21.18 -12.55
N GLN A 420 10.38 22.35 -13.17
CA GLN A 420 11.71 22.92 -13.40
C GLN A 420 12.46 23.19 -12.10
N SER A 421 11.79 23.68 -11.05
CA SER A 421 12.41 23.88 -9.74
C SER A 421 12.82 22.56 -9.08
N LEU A 422 12.07 21.48 -9.30
CA LEU A 422 12.42 20.15 -8.81
C LEU A 422 13.62 19.55 -9.56
N PHE A 423 13.77 19.85 -10.86
CA PHE A 423 14.90 19.37 -11.68
C PHE A 423 16.15 20.26 -11.56
N SER A 424 16.03 21.58 -11.37
CA SER A 424 17.19 22.49 -11.26
C SER A 424 17.90 22.40 -9.90
N LEU A 425 17.22 21.90 -8.86
CA LEU A 425 17.80 21.62 -7.54
C LEU A 425 18.71 20.38 -7.50
N ASN A 426 18.81 19.62 -8.60
CA ASN A 426 19.78 18.52 -8.74
C ASN A 426 21.16 18.97 -9.25
N ASN A 427 21.31 20.25 -9.67
CA ASN A 427 22.55 20.81 -10.23
C ASN A 427 23.29 21.76 -9.26
N LYS A 428 23.06 21.67 -7.95
CA LYS A 428 23.82 22.41 -6.94
C LYS A 428 24.29 21.52 -5.79
#